data_AF-A0A226EAR7-F1
#
_entry.id   AF-A0A226EAR7-F1
#
_cell.length_a   1.000
_cell.length_b   1.000
_cell.length_c   1.000
_cell.angle_alpha   90.00
_cell.angle_beta   90.00
_cell.angle_gamma   90.00
#
_symmetry.space_group_name_H-M   'P 1'
#
loop_
_entity.id
_entity.type
_entity.pdbx_description
1 polymer ?
#
loop_
_entity_poly.entity_id
_entity_poly.type
_entity_poly.pdbx_seq_one_letter_code
_entity_poly.pdbx_strand_id
1 'polypeptide(L)'
;MIVISDALQSPIPSGINRDVVLKWLLDQWLEPVNHSIPIWKFVLMYYCLTLFSATVAFTVHFTWLKGETIFLLNSALQVERNVKSKGTDTVHLYYAWFVVLSKITVILMPAACTAIAIVRPCMPPAWSSVIYLKCESWDDDGNSGIIFRICGALPYYYLGMSLASTTVFVFTVVLIYPAEVKLILLESINRDLCRRWQNAVPCLHTYRTLQMLGDMHNSVFRHPIMAILIGAVTVCASFALYILITSTSVAPIPIIIILSLVALDLFIMVVGPFKFMANPLPKSTELLQSFKRMNRSRWIKRFVRSCPPSKLLLGDGKFFDRATSLVICRKSADLVITFLLM
;
A
#
# COMPACT_ATOMS: atom_id res chain seq x y z
N MET A 1 -20.81 10.45 -1.83
CA MET A 1 -20.12 11.70 -2.19
C MET A 1 -19.67 12.44 -0.94
N ILE A 2 -20.50 12.53 0.10
CA ILE A 2 -20.15 13.14 1.40
C ILE A 2 -19.09 12.32 2.17
N VAL A 3 -19.18 10.98 2.17
CA VAL A 3 -18.32 10.10 3.00
C VAL A 3 -16.81 10.17 2.70
N ILE A 4 -16.38 10.46 1.47
CA ILE A 4 -14.94 10.55 1.12
C ILE A 4 -14.36 11.93 1.46
N SER A 5 -15.18 12.99 1.42
CA SER A 5 -14.73 14.34 1.79
C SER A 5 -14.43 14.40 3.29
N ASP A 6 -15.31 13.83 4.12
CA ASP A 6 -15.16 13.86 5.58
C ASP A 6 -13.93 13.07 6.06
N ALA A 7 -13.59 11.96 5.41
CA ALA A 7 -12.37 11.20 5.70
C ALA A 7 -11.07 11.97 5.37
N LEU A 8 -11.14 12.94 4.45
CA LEU A 8 -10.03 13.78 3.99
C LEU A 8 -10.00 15.17 4.68
N GLN A 9 -10.86 15.40 5.69
CA GLN A 9 -11.04 16.70 6.35
C GLN A 9 -10.73 16.68 7.85
N SER A 10 -10.25 15.57 8.42
CA SER A 10 -9.78 15.59 9.80
C SER A 10 -8.47 16.39 9.90
N PRO A 11 -8.44 17.53 10.63
CA PRO A 11 -7.18 18.20 10.92
C PRO A 11 -6.38 17.29 11.85
N ILE A 12 -5.38 16.62 11.30
CA ILE A 12 -4.44 15.82 12.10
C ILE A 12 -3.70 16.80 13.02
N PRO A 13 -3.77 16.65 14.36
CA PRO A 13 -2.97 17.44 15.29
C PRO A 13 -1.50 17.02 15.12
N SER A 14 -0.82 17.67 14.18
CA SER A 14 0.44 17.21 13.57
C SER A 14 1.70 17.84 14.18
N GLY A 15 1.55 18.80 15.08
CA GLY A 15 2.69 19.50 15.68
C GLY A 15 3.47 18.64 16.67
N ILE A 16 2.79 18.06 17.66
CA ILE A 16 3.48 17.54 18.86
C ILE A 16 4.19 16.20 18.60
N ASN A 17 3.66 15.35 17.72
CA ASN A 17 4.24 14.01 17.50
C ASN A 17 5.47 14.00 16.59
N ARG A 18 5.65 15.02 15.73
CA ARG A 18 6.74 15.01 14.74
C ARG A 18 8.09 15.37 15.37
N ASP A 19 8.08 16.34 16.27
CA ASP A 19 9.30 16.84 16.92
C ASP A 19 9.89 15.81 17.89
N VAL A 20 9.03 15.03 18.58
CA VAL A 20 9.45 13.96 19.48
C VAL A 20 10.19 12.84 18.73
N VAL A 21 9.65 12.42 17.58
CA VAL A 21 10.28 11.37 16.75
C VAL A 21 11.62 11.83 16.20
N LEU A 22 11.67 13.06 15.68
CA LEU A 22 12.88 13.61 15.09
C LEU A 22 13.98 13.82 16.12
N LYS A 23 13.63 14.37 17.29
CA LYS A 23 14.57 14.54 18.40
C LYS A 23 15.14 13.19 18.84
N TRP A 24 14.27 12.19 19.04
CA TRP A 24 14.72 10.86 19.44
C TRP A 24 15.69 10.23 18.42
N LEU A 25 15.41 10.38 17.12
CA LEU A 25 16.31 9.94 16.05
C LEU A 25 17.68 10.61 16.13
N LEU A 26 17.72 11.91 16.38
CA LEU A 26 18.97 12.67 16.51
C LEU A 26 19.75 12.23 17.75
N ASP A 27 19.08 12.03 18.88
CA ASP A 27 19.71 11.60 20.13
C ASP A 27 20.37 10.21 19.97
N GLN A 28 19.71 9.26 19.31
CA GLN A 28 20.28 7.93 19.03
C GLN A 28 21.45 7.94 18.04
N TRP A 29 21.48 8.91 17.13
CA TRP A 29 22.51 8.98 16.09
C TRP A 29 23.76 9.74 16.54
N LEU A 30 23.59 10.74 17.41
CA LEU A 30 24.68 11.62 17.87
C LEU A 30 25.42 11.08 19.10
N GLU A 31 24.80 10.24 19.92
CA GLU A 31 25.44 9.62 21.10
C GLU A 31 25.70 8.12 20.86
N PRO A 32 26.80 7.73 20.20
CA PRO A 32 27.16 6.32 20.08
C PRO A 32 27.50 5.76 21.46
N VAL A 33 26.56 5.03 22.06
CA VAL A 33 26.78 4.32 23.32
C VAL A 33 27.87 3.26 23.09
N ASN A 34 28.91 3.30 23.92
CA ASN A 34 30.15 2.50 23.81
C ASN A 34 29.97 0.98 24.08
N HIS A 35 28.77 0.43 23.88
CA HIS A 35 28.46 -1.00 24.07
C HIS A 35 27.92 -1.60 22.78
N SER A 36 28.22 -2.86 22.54
CA SER A 36 27.77 -3.63 21.37
C SER A 36 26.25 -3.80 21.39
N ILE A 37 25.51 -2.79 20.96
CA ILE A 37 24.06 -2.85 20.75
C ILE A 37 23.81 -3.94 19.69
N PRO A 38 22.90 -4.89 19.93
CA PRO A 38 22.65 -5.96 18.97
C PRO A 38 22.07 -5.41 17.67
N ILE A 39 22.58 -5.88 16.53
CA ILE A 39 22.31 -5.37 15.17
C ILE A 39 20.81 -5.27 14.85
N TRP A 40 20.00 -6.23 15.30
CA TRP A 40 18.57 -6.25 15.04
C TRP A 40 17.83 -5.00 15.58
N LYS A 41 18.33 -4.36 16.65
CA LYS A 41 17.75 -3.11 17.19
C LYS A 41 17.89 -1.97 16.20
N PHE A 42 19.06 -1.86 15.57
CA PHE A 42 19.29 -0.86 14.53
C PHE A 42 18.39 -1.13 13.31
N VAL A 43 18.29 -2.39 12.88
CA VAL A 43 17.43 -2.74 11.73
C VAL A 43 15.96 -2.43 12.00
N LEU A 44 15.47 -2.71 13.21
CA LEU A 44 14.12 -2.33 13.61
C LEU A 44 13.92 -0.81 13.64
N MET A 45 14.89 -0.05 14.15
CA MET A 45 14.84 1.42 14.11
C MET A 45 14.76 1.94 12.67
N TYR A 46 15.60 1.41 11.77
CA TYR A 46 15.55 1.75 10.34
C TYR A 46 14.23 1.33 9.68
N TYR A 47 13.64 0.22 10.09
CA TYR A 47 12.30 -0.20 9.66
C TYR A 47 11.24 0.84 10.06
N CYS A 48 11.18 1.22 11.34
CA CYS A 48 10.24 2.23 11.83
C CYS A 48 10.44 3.57 11.13
N LEU A 49 11.70 4.00 10.95
CA LEU A 49 12.04 5.24 10.25
C LEU A 49 11.59 5.21 8.78
N THR A 50 11.85 4.10 8.08
CA THR A 50 11.47 3.94 6.68
C THR A 50 9.95 3.97 6.51
N LEU A 51 9.24 3.24 7.37
CA LEU A 51 7.78 3.21 7.37
C LEU A 51 7.21 4.61 7.63
N PHE A 52 7.68 5.30 8.67
CA PHE A 52 7.23 6.64 9.01
C PHE A 52 7.52 7.64 7.89
N SER A 53 8.73 7.62 7.34
CA SER A 53 9.14 8.52 6.24
C SER A 53 8.30 8.29 4.99
N ALA A 54 8.04 7.03 4.64
CA ALA A 54 7.17 6.68 3.52
C ALA A 54 5.74 7.19 3.76
N THR A 55 5.17 6.96 4.94
CA THR A 55 3.82 7.44 5.25
C THR A 55 3.72 8.97 5.20
N VAL A 56 4.70 9.70 5.76
CA VAL A 56 4.73 11.16 5.67
C VAL A 56 4.80 11.61 4.21
N ALA A 57 5.66 10.98 3.39
CA ALA A 57 5.75 11.29 1.96
C ALA A 57 4.42 11.07 1.23
N PHE A 58 3.71 9.97 1.50
CA PHE A 58 2.38 9.73 0.94
C PHE A 58 1.35 10.74 1.39
N THR A 59 1.30 11.04 2.69
CA THR A 59 0.34 12.01 3.23
C THR A 59 0.55 13.39 2.61
N VAL A 60 1.79 13.86 2.53
CA VAL A 60 2.12 15.14 1.86
C VAL A 60 1.71 15.10 0.40
N HIS A 61 2.05 14.03 -0.32
CA HIS A 61 1.71 13.89 -1.74
C HIS A 61 0.20 13.89 -2.00
N PHE A 62 -0.57 13.10 -1.25
CA PHE A 62 -2.03 13.05 -1.43
C PHE A 62 -2.74 14.30 -0.95
N THR A 63 -2.16 15.03 0.01
CA THR A 63 -2.64 16.36 0.39
C THR A 63 -2.43 17.34 -0.76
N TRP A 64 -1.28 17.28 -1.42
CA TRP A 64 -0.97 18.12 -2.59
C TRP A 64 -1.86 17.78 -3.80
N LEU A 65 -2.05 16.49 -4.09
CA LEU A 65 -2.91 15.99 -5.18
C LEU A 65 -4.35 15.68 -4.75
N LYS A 66 -4.86 16.34 -3.70
CA LYS A 66 -6.21 16.08 -3.18
C LYS A 66 -7.28 16.25 -4.27
N GLY A 67 -7.17 17.29 -5.08
CA GLY A 67 -8.12 17.56 -6.19
C GLY A 67 -8.10 16.46 -7.25
N GLU A 68 -6.92 16.08 -7.74
CA GLU A 68 -6.77 15.01 -8.74
C GLU A 68 -7.22 13.64 -8.20
N THR A 69 -6.90 13.34 -6.94
CA THR A 69 -7.29 12.08 -6.29
C THR A 69 -8.82 11.99 -6.15
N ILE A 70 -9.47 13.06 -5.69
CA ILE A 70 -10.93 13.13 -5.60
C ILE A 70 -11.56 12.99 -6.99
N PHE A 71 -10.99 13.65 -8.00
CA PHE A 71 -11.47 13.57 -9.38
C PHE A 71 -11.35 12.15 -9.96
N LEU A 72 -10.21 11.48 -9.73
CA LEU A 72 -9.98 10.08 -10.09
C LEU A 72 -11.02 9.16 -9.46
N LEU A 73 -11.22 9.26 -8.14
CA LEU A 73 -12.15 8.39 -7.41
C LEU A 73 -13.61 8.64 -7.81
N ASN A 74 -14.02 9.90 -8.00
CA ASN A 74 -15.36 10.23 -8.45
C ASN A 74 -15.62 9.74 -9.87
N SER A 75 -14.63 9.85 -10.76
CA SER A 75 -14.72 9.32 -12.11
C SER A 75 -14.84 7.80 -12.11
N ALA A 76 -14.03 7.11 -11.31
CA ALA A 76 -14.11 5.67 -11.14
C ALA A 76 -15.50 5.24 -10.62
N LEU A 77 -16.03 5.92 -9.61
CA LEU A 77 -17.36 5.66 -9.05
C LEU A 77 -18.48 5.93 -10.06
N GLN A 78 -18.37 6.97 -10.88
CA GLN A 78 -19.34 7.26 -11.94
C GLN A 78 -19.33 6.16 -13.01
N VAL A 79 -18.16 5.70 -13.42
CA VAL A 79 -18.00 4.58 -14.36
C VAL A 79 -18.64 3.31 -13.78
N GLU A 80 -18.35 2.99 -12.53
CA GLU A 80 -18.92 1.84 -11.83
C GLU A 80 -20.46 1.89 -11.82
N ARG A 81 -21.05 3.03 -11.47
CA ARG A 81 -22.52 3.23 -11.49
C ARG A 81 -23.13 3.06 -12.88
N ASN A 82 -22.46 3.59 -13.91
CA ASN A 82 -22.89 3.49 -15.29
C ASN A 82 -22.81 2.05 -15.83
N VAL A 83 -21.88 1.26 -15.30
CA VAL A 83 -21.75 -0.17 -15.64
C VAL A 83 -22.82 -0.96 -14.87
N LYS A 84 -22.99 -0.70 -13.58
CA LYS A 84 -24.05 -1.28 -12.74
C LYS A 84 -25.46 -1.07 -13.30
N SER A 85 -25.79 0.12 -13.78
CA SER A 85 -27.11 0.41 -14.38
C SER A 85 -27.42 -0.42 -15.63
N LYS A 86 -26.41 -1.04 -16.26
CA LYS A 86 -26.55 -1.99 -17.38
C LYS A 86 -26.70 -3.45 -16.93
N GLY A 87 -26.84 -3.71 -15.62
CA GLY A 87 -27.03 -5.05 -15.07
C GLY A 87 -25.74 -5.88 -15.00
N THR A 88 -24.59 -5.24 -14.75
CA THR A 88 -23.32 -5.93 -14.48
C THR A 88 -22.83 -5.62 -13.09
N ASP A 89 -23.14 -6.52 -12.16
CA ASP A 89 -22.71 -6.44 -10.77
C ASP A 89 -21.63 -7.49 -10.47
N THR A 90 -20.58 -7.54 -11.29
CA THR A 90 -19.42 -8.40 -11.04
C THR A 90 -18.28 -7.58 -10.45
N VAL A 91 -18.27 -7.47 -9.12
CA VAL A 91 -17.05 -7.14 -8.38
C VAL A 91 -16.23 -8.43 -8.26
N HIS A 92 -14.94 -8.40 -8.59
CA HIS A 92 -14.13 -9.59 -8.50
C HIS A 92 -14.00 -10.03 -7.03
N LEU A 93 -14.34 -11.29 -6.73
CA LEU A 93 -14.30 -11.87 -5.38
C LEU A 93 -12.94 -11.65 -4.68
N TYR A 94 -11.86 -11.69 -5.45
CA TYR A 94 -10.50 -11.43 -4.95
C TYR A 94 -10.33 -10.01 -4.38
N TYR A 95 -10.91 -8.98 -5.02
CA TYR A 95 -10.87 -7.61 -4.52
C TYR A 95 -11.64 -7.48 -3.20
N ALA A 96 -12.81 -8.11 -3.09
CA ALA A 96 -13.57 -8.14 -1.85
C ALA A 96 -12.78 -8.81 -0.70
N TRP A 97 -12.12 -9.95 -0.97
CA TRP A 97 -11.23 -10.58 0.00
C TRP A 97 -10.07 -9.68 0.43
N PHE A 98 -9.42 -9.01 -0.51
CA PHE A 98 -8.33 -8.08 -0.21
C PHE A 98 -8.78 -6.92 0.68
N VAL A 99 -9.96 -6.35 0.43
CA VAL A 99 -10.55 -5.29 1.25
C VAL A 99 -10.86 -5.79 2.66
N VAL A 100 -11.42 -7.00 2.79
CA VAL A 100 -11.74 -7.61 4.10
C VAL A 100 -10.45 -7.86 4.90
N LEU A 101 -9.44 -8.47 4.28
CA LEU A 101 -8.14 -8.70 4.91
C LEU A 101 -7.50 -7.39 5.36
N SER A 102 -7.48 -6.37 4.50
CA SER A 102 -6.94 -5.05 4.84
C SER A 102 -7.63 -4.42 6.05
N LYS A 103 -8.96 -4.55 6.17
CA LYS A 103 -9.71 -4.04 7.32
C LYS A 103 -9.37 -4.78 8.61
N ILE A 104 -9.22 -6.10 8.55
CA ILE A 104 -8.82 -6.91 9.70
C ILE A 104 -7.44 -6.47 10.17
N THR A 105 -6.47 -6.34 9.26
CA THR A 105 -5.11 -5.89 9.58
C THR A 105 -5.09 -4.50 10.23
N VAL A 106 -5.88 -3.54 9.73
CA VAL A 106 -5.97 -2.17 10.31
C VAL A 106 -6.40 -2.17 11.77
N ILE A 107 -7.28 -3.09 12.18
CA ILE A 107 -7.77 -3.17 13.56
C ILE A 107 -6.83 -4.02 14.40
N LEU A 108 -6.46 -5.20 13.89
CA LEU A 108 -5.73 -6.22 14.64
C LEU A 108 -4.30 -5.80 14.93
N MET A 109 -3.60 -5.19 13.97
CA MET A 109 -2.18 -4.86 14.12
C MET A 109 -1.93 -3.79 15.20
N PRO A 110 -2.62 -2.64 15.22
CA PRO A 110 -2.48 -1.66 16.31
C PRO A 110 -2.93 -2.22 17.66
N ALA A 111 -4.03 -3.00 17.69
CA ALA A 111 -4.51 -3.61 18.93
C ALA A 111 -3.49 -4.60 19.53
N ALA A 112 -2.88 -5.45 18.70
CA ALA A 112 -1.85 -6.39 19.13
C ALA A 112 -0.60 -5.67 19.66
N CYS A 113 -0.16 -4.61 18.98
CA CYS A 113 0.99 -3.84 19.44
C CYS A 113 0.69 -3.07 20.74
N THR A 114 -0.52 -2.56 20.92
CA THR A 114 -0.97 -1.93 22.18
C THR A 114 -1.02 -2.93 23.32
N ALA A 115 -1.52 -4.14 23.07
CA ALA A 115 -1.52 -5.22 24.05
C ALA A 115 -0.08 -5.55 24.49
N ILE A 116 0.85 -5.65 23.55
CA ILE A 116 2.28 -5.83 23.88
C ILE A 116 2.82 -4.65 24.68
N ALA A 117 2.54 -3.41 24.29
CA ALA A 117 3.04 -2.24 25.01
C ALA A 117 2.57 -2.19 26.48
N ILE A 118 1.37 -2.69 26.77
CA ILE A 118 0.84 -2.77 28.14
C ILE A 118 1.46 -3.93 28.92
N VAL A 119 1.53 -5.12 28.32
CA VAL A 119 1.97 -6.34 29.01
C VAL A 119 3.50 -6.34 29.18
N ARG A 120 4.23 -5.89 28.15
CA ARG A 120 5.70 -5.93 28.05
C ARG A 120 6.23 -4.61 27.45
N PRO A 121 6.28 -3.53 28.25
CA PRO A 121 6.63 -2.19 27.76
C PRO A 121 8.09 -2.05 27.28
N CYS A 122 8.95 -3.01 27.65
CA CYS A 122 10.34 -3.12 27.18
C CYS A 122 10.48 -3.85 25.84
N MET A 123 9.40 -4.42 25.29
CA MET A 123 9.43 -5.08 24.00
C MET A 123 9.20 -4.08 22.86
N PRO A 124 10.07 -4.03 21.84
CA PRO A 124 9.75 -3.35 20.59
C PRO A 124 8.45 -3.90 19.97
N PRO A 125 7.68 -3.08 19.23
CA PRO A 125 7.96 -1.72 18.73
C PRO A 125 7.58 -0.57 19.69
N ALA A 126 7.28 -0.85 20.96
CA ALA A 126 6.81 0.19 21.88
C ALA A 126 7.87 1.29 22.05
N TRP A 127 7.57 2.54 21.66
CA TRP A 127 8.50 3.67 21.79
C TRP A 127 8.92 3.93 23.23
N SER A 128 8.06 3.61 24.19
CA SER A 128 8.36 3.66 25.62
C SER A 128 9.60 2.86 25.99
N SER A 129 9.85 1.73 25.32
CA SER A 129 11.02 0.87 25.57
C SER A 129 12.35 1.53 25.24
N VAL A 130 12.35 2.52 24.32
CA VAL A 130 13.60 3.07 23.78
C VAL A 130 13.94 4.45 24.33
N ILE A 131 12.95 5.20 24.83
CA ILE A 131 13.16 6.60 25.26
C ILE A 131 13.31 6.73 26.77
N TYR A 132 12.46 6.05 27.54
CA TYR A 132 12.28 6.37 28.97
C TYR A 132 12.64 5.23 29.92
N LEU A 133 12.63 3.99 29.45
CA LEU A 133 12.82 2.82 30.31
C LEU A 133 14.22 2.26 30.15
N LYS A 134 14.91 2.06 31.28
CA LYS A 134 16.13 1.24 31.35
C LYS A 134 15.69 -0.21 31.40
N CYS A 135 15.58 -0.82 30.23
CA CYS A 135 15.22 -2.24 30.11
C CYS A 135 16.50 -3.07 29.99
N GLU A 136 16.77 -3.94 30.95
CA GLU A 136 17.93 -4.85 30.89
C GLU A 136 17.65 -6.08 30.03
N SER A 137 16.39 -6.52 29.98
CA SER A 137 15.95 -7.67 29.20
C SER A 137 14.59 -7.46 28.53
N TRP A 138 14.19 -8.37 27.65
CA TRP A 138 12.87 -8.34 27.01
C TRP A 138 11.73 -8.62 27.97
N ASP A 139 12.02 -9.40 29.03
CA ASP A 139 11.04 -9.76 30.04
C ASP A 139 10.94 -8.73 31.17
N ASP A 140 11.87 -7.78 31.19
CA ASP A 140 11.88 -6.66 32.12
C ASP A 140 10.65 -5.77 31.91
N ASP A 141 10.18 -5.19 33.00
CA ASP A 141 9.05 -4.29 33.02
C ASP A 141 9.48 -2.81 33.16
N GLY A 142 10.80 -2.60 33.27
CA GLY A 142 11.45 -1.30 33.35
C GLY A 142 11.06 -0.51 34.59
N ASN A 143 10.54 -1.19 35.62
CA ASN A 143 9.92 -0.60 36.81
C ASN A 143 8.87 0.49 36.46
N SER A 144 8.21 0.32 35.31
CA SER A 144 7.24 1.29 34.81
C SER A 144 5.89 1.07 35.49
N GLY A 145 5.35 2.10 36.14
CA GLY A 145 4.01 2.05 36.71
C GLY A 145 2.94 1.82 35.64
N ILE A 146 1.84 1.12 35.99
CA ILE A 146 0.73 0.80 35.08
C ILE A 146 0.18 2.05 34.37
N ILE A 147 0.10 3.18 35.09
CA ILE A 147 -0.35 4.46 34.54
C ILE A 147 0.53 4.90 33.37
N PHE A 148 1.86 4.82 33.51
CA PHE A 148 2.79 5.18 32.44
C PHE A 148 2.66 4.25 31.23
N ARG A 149 2.45 2.94 31.45
CA ARG A 149 2.21 1.97 30.37
C ARG A 149 0.97 2.30 29.57
N ILE A 150 -0.15 2.59 30.25
CA ILE A 150 -1.42 2.96 29.59
C ILE A 150 -1.27 4.30 28.85
N CYS A 151 -0.67 5.30 29.50
CA CYS A 151 -0.44 6.61 28.90
C CYS A 151 0.49 6.54 27.68
N GLY A 152 1.47 5.63 27.64
CA GLY A 152 2.33 5.41 26.46
C GLY A 152 1.66 4.58 25.36
N ALA A 153 0.86 3.57 25.75
CA ALA A 153 0.17 2.69 24.80
C ALA A 153 -0.96 3.40 24.03
N LEU A 154 -1.62 4.40 24.62
CA LEU A 154 -2.70 5.16 23.98
C LEU A 154 -2.24 5.96 22.73
N PRO A 155 -1.21 6.84 22.81
CA PRO A 155 -0.63 7.49 21.64
C PRO A 155 -0.10 6.50 20.61
N TYR A 156 0.50 5.40 21.08
CA TYR A 156 1.02 4.35 20.20
C TYR A 156 -0.12 3.69 19.39
N TYR A 157 -1.25 3.37 20.03
CA TYR A 157 -2.44 2.87 19.34
C TYR A 157 -2.94 3.86 18.29
N TYR A 158 -3.05 5.14 18.66
CA TYR A 158 -3.53 6.19 17.75
C TYR A 158 -2.62 6.36 16.53
N LEU A 159 -1.30 6.40 16.74
CA LEU A 159 -0.31 6.45 15.67
C LEU A 159 -0.37 5.19 14.79
N GLY A 160 -0.40 4.00 15.39
CA GLY A 160 -0.51 2.74 14.67
C GLY A 160 -1.77 2.67 13.80
N MET A 161 -2.92 3.07 14.33
CA MET A 161 -4.18 3.16 13.59
C MET A 161 -4.10 4.18 12.45
N SER A 162 -3.47 5.34 12.68
CA SER A 162 -3.28 6.36 11.64
C SER A 162 -2.37 5.87 10.51
N LEU A 163 -1.26 5.21 10.83
CA LEU A 163 -0.33 4.63 9.85
C LEU A 163 -1.00 3.51 9.04
N ALA A 164 -1.70 2.59 9.72
CA ALA A 164 -2.37 1.47 9.09
C ALA A 164 -3.53 1.95 8.18
N SER A 165 -4.36 2.87 8.65
CA SER A 165 -5.46 3.44 7.86
C SER A 165 -4.97 4.22 6.65
N THR A 166 -3.90 5.02 6.78
CA THR A 166 -3.29 5.73 5.66
C THR A 166 -2.77 4.73 4.62
N THR A 167 -2.06 3.70 5.05
CA THR A 167 -1.53 2.65 4.16
C THR A 167 -2.66 1.95 3.41
N VAL A 168 -3.70 1.49 4.12
CA VAL A 168 -4.85 0.83 3.49
C VAL A 168 -5.61 1.77 2.57
N PHE A 169 -5.74 3.06 2.91
CA PHE A 169 -6.36 4.03 2.02
C PHE A 169 -5.58 4.16 0.70
N VAL A 170 -4.26 4.33 0.76
CA VAL A 170 -3.41 4.46 -0.43
C VAL A 170 -3.49 3.21 -1.31
N PHE A 171 -3.30 2.02 -0.74
CA PHE A 171 -3.30 0.78 -1.52
C PHE A 171 -4.71 0.39 -1.98
N THR A 172 -5.69 0.34 -1.09
CA THR A 172 -7.01 -0.19 -1.43
C THR A 172 -7.84 0.81 -2.22
N VAL A 173 -7.92 2.06 -1.75
CA VAL A 173 -8.82 3.06 -2.31
C VAL A 173 -8.18 3.80 -3.48
N VAL A 174 -6.93 4.24 -3.36
CA VAL A 174 -6.31 5.04 -4.42
C VAL A 174 -5.71 4.16 -5.52
N LEU A 175 -5.03 3.07 -5.17
CA LEU A 175 -4.31 2.24 -6.13
C LEU A 175 -5.19 1.12 -6.74
N ILE A 176 -5.80 0.28 -5.91
CA ILE A 176 -6.48 -0.93 -6.37
C ILE A 176 -7.88 -0.60 -6.92
N TYR A 177 -8.66 0.23 -6.24
CA TYR A 177 -10.05 0.50 -6.68
C TYR A 177 -10.15 1.05 -8.11
N PRO A 178 -9.37 2.07 -8.55
CA PRO A 178 -9.42 2.51 -9.94
C PRO A 178 -8.93 1.46 -10.93
N ALA A 179 -8.00 0.58 -10.53
CA ALA A 179 -7.59 -0.56 -11.35
C ALA A 179 -8.73 -1.59 -11.51
N GLU A 180 -9.57 -1.77 -10.49
CA GLU A 180 -10.72 -2.68 -10.53
C GLU A 180 -11.79 -2.14 -11.46
N VAL A 181 -12.11 -0.86 -11.34
CA VAL A 181 -13.07 -0.20 -12.23
C VAL A 181 -12.60 -0.29 -13.69
N LYS A 182 -11.29 -0.18 -13.96
CA LYS A 182 -10.73 -0.41 -15.30
C LYS A 182 -10.97 -1.84 -15.80
N LEU A 183 -10.81 -2.86 -14.94
CA LEU A 183 -11.04 -4.26 -15.29
C LEU A 183 -12.53 -4.54 -15.56
N ILE A 184 -13.41 -4.04 -14.70
CA ILE A 184 -14.87 -4.14 -14.86
C ILE A 184 -15.31 -3.48 -16.17
N LEU A 185 -14.76 -2.31 -16.49
CA LEU A 185 -15.06 -1.60 -17.72
C LEU A 185 -14.56 -2.37 -18.96
N LEU A 186 -13.36 -2.94 -18.92
CA LEU A 186 -12.81 -3.78 -19.99
C LEU A 186 -13.68 -5.02 -20.24
N GLU A 187 -14.14 -5.68 -19.18
CA GLU A 187 -15.00 -6.86 -19.28
C GLU A 187 -16.39 -6.51 -19.83
N SER A 188 -16.96 -5.38 -19.39
CA SER A 188 -18.21 -4.84 -19.93
C SER A 188 -18.10 -4.59 -21.45
N ILE A 189 -17.04 -3.93 -21.91
CA ILE A 189 -16.81 -3.69 -23.34
C ILE A 189 -16.66 -5.00 -24.11
N ASN A 190 -15.89 -5.95 -23.58
CA ASN A 190 -15.67 -7.24 -24.24
C ASN A 190 -17.00 -8.01 -24.41
N ARG A 191 -17.84 -8.02 -23.38
CA ARG A 191 -19.13 -8.70 -23.42
C ARG A 191 -20.10 -8.04 -24.42
N ASP A 192 -20.14 -6.71 -24.45
CA ASP A 192 -20.97 -5.96 -25.39
C ASP A 192 -20.49 -6.17 -26.84
N LEU A 193 -19.17 -6.26 -27.04
CA LEU A 193 -18.55 -6.57 -28.33
C LEU A 193 -18.98 -7.96 -28.83
N CYS A 194 -18.97 -8.97 -27.96
CA CYS A 194 -19.40 -10.32 -28.29
C CYS A 194 -20.90 -10.41 -28.60
N ARG A 195 -21.76 -9.72 -27.83
CA ARG A 195 -23.21 -9.76 -28.01
C ARG A 195 -23.68 -8.98 -29.24
N ARG A 196 -23.08 -7.82 -29.51
CA ARG A 196 -23.62 -6.86 -30.47
C ARG A 196 -22.52 -6.30 -31.35
N TRP A 197 -22.02 -7.15 -32.25
CA TRP A 197 -21.06 -6.81 -33.31
C TRP A 197 -21.47 -5.56 -34.13
N GLN A 198 -22.75 -5.21 -34.13
CA GLN A 198 -23.26 -4.05 -34.87
C GLN A 198 -22.99 -2.69 -34.19
N ASN A 199 -22.71 -2.63 -32.89
CA ASN A 199 -22.59 -1.38 -32.12
C ASN A 199 -21.15 -1.11 -31.65
N ALA A 200 -20.19 -1.08 -32.58
CA ALA A 200 -18.78 -0.82 -32.26
C ALA A 200 -18.52 0.62 -31.74
N VAL A 201 -19.28 1.62 -32.20
CA VAL A 201 -19.02 3.04 -31.88
C VAL A 201 -19.18 3.35 -30.37
N PRO A 202 -20.27 2.94 -29.69
CA PRO A 202 -20.37 3.10 -28.23
C PRO A 202 -19.22 2.42 -27.47
N CYS A 203 -18.80 1.23 -27.90
CA CYS A 203 -17.69 0.50 -27.28
C CYS A 203 -16.37 1.28 -27.36
N LEU A 204 -16.11 1.92 -28.51
CA LEU A 204 -14.92 2.76 -28.70
C LEU A 204 -14.95 4.02 -27.82
N HIS A 205 -16.13 4.64 -27.63
CA HIS A 205 -16.29 5.76 -26.70
C HIS A 205 -16.00 5.34 -25.25
N THR A 206 -16.56 4.20 -24.82
CA THR A 206 -16.27 3.64 -23.49
C THR A 206 -14.79 3.31 -23.30
N TYR A 207 -14.13 2.79 -24.34
CA TYR A 207 -12.68 2.57 -24.33
C TYR A 207 -11.89 3.88 -24.19
N ARG A 208 -12.37 5.00 -24.78
CA ARG A 208 -11.76 6.31 -24.59
C ARG A 208 -11.87 6.79 -23.15
N THR A 209 -13.02 6.56 -22.49
CA THR A 209 -13.18 6.82 -21.05
C THR A 209 -12.22 6.00 -20.21
N LEU A 210 -12.00 4.73 -20.57
CA LEU A 210 -11.00 3.87 -19.93
C LEU A 210 -9.59 4.45 -20.03
N GLN A 211 -9.21 5.02 -21.18
CA GLN A 211 -7.92 5.67 -21.37
C GLN A 211 -7.77 6.91 -20.51
N MET A 212 -8.80 7.77 -20.46
CA MET A 212 -8.79 8.95 -19.59
C MET A 212 -8.65 8.56 -18.11
N LEU A 213 -9.35 7.51 -17.66
CA LEU A 213 -9.19 6.95 -16.32
C LEU A 213 -7.79 6.33 -16.12
N GLY A 214 -7.23 5.77 -17.18
CA GLY A 214 -5.82 5.37 -17.34
C GLY A 214 -4.87 6.48 -16.94
N ASP A 215 -4.97 7.58 -17.67
CA ASP A 215 -4.09 8.75 -17.60
C ASP A 215 -4.22 9.48 -16.27
N MET A 216 -5.44 9.64 -15.75
CA MET A 216 -5.67 10.21 -14.41
C MET A 216 -5.01 9.37 -13.30
N HIS A 217 -5.14 8.05 -13.38
CA HIS A 217 -4.52 7.17 -12.39
C HIS A 217 -2.99 7.25 -12.47
N ASN A 218 -2.41 7.33 -13.68
CA ASN A 218 -0.97 7.54 -13.85
C ASN A 218 -0.51 8.95 -13.41
N SER A 219 -1.36 9.98 -13.51
CA SER A 219 -1.08 11.33 -12.99
C SER A 219 -0.93 11.31 -11.47
N VAL A 220 -1.87 10.67 -10.77
CA VAL A 220 -1.87 10.56 -9.30
C VAL A 220 -0.65 9.79 -8.78
N PHE A 221 -0.21 8.74 -9.49
CA PHE A 221 0.99 7.95 -9.15
C PHE A 221 2.22 8.32 -9.98
N ARG A 222 2.31 9.57 -10.44
CA ARG A 222 3.50 10.03 -11.17
C ARG A 222 4.76 9.91 -10.30
N HIS A 223 5.92 9.76 -10.95
CA HIS A 223 7.22 9.81 -10.29
C HIS A 223 7.32 11.11 -9.45
N PRO A 224 7.75 11.05 -8.16
CA PRO A 224 8.47 9.97 -7.48
C PRO A 224 7.66 8.91 -6.73
N ILE A 225 6.34 9.03 -6.69
CA ILE A 225 5.54 8.37 -5.63
C ILE A 225 5.39 6.88 -5.83
N MET A 226 5.20 6.42 -7.07
CA MET A 226 5.18 4.98 -7.34
C MET A 226 6.52 4.31 -6.99
N ALA A 227 7.63 4.99 -7.24
CA ALA A 227 8.96 4.49 -6.87
C ALA A 227 9.15 4.45 -5.35
N ILE A 228 8.71 5.48 -4.63
CA ILE A 228 8.70 5.50 -3.15
C ILE A 228 7.84 4.36 -2.60
N LEU A 229 6.67 4.10 -3.19
CA LEU A 229 5.78 3.00 -2.78
C LEU A 229 6.47 1.64 -2.88
N ILE A 230 7.04 1.36 -4.05
CA ILE A 230 7.70 0.09 -4.31
C ILE A 230 8.94 -0.05 -3.44
N GLY A 231 9.76 0.99 -3.36
CA GLY A 231 10.98 1.01 -2.55
C GLY A 231 10.67 0.80 -1.07
N ALA A 232 9.73 1.57 -0.51
CA ALA A 232 9.33 1.46 0.90
C ALA A 232 8.81 0.06 1.23
N VAL A 233 7.91 -0.50 0.43
CA VAL A 233 7.39 -1.85 0.67
C VAL A 233 8.50 -2.90 0.56
N THR A 234 9.39 -2.78 -0.42
CA THR A 234 10.51 -3.73 -0.60
C THR A 234 11.46 -3.70 0.60
N VAL A 235 11.83 -2.50 1.06
CA VAL A 235 12.73 -2.32 2.21
C VAL A 235 12.05 -2.81 3.49
N CYS A 236 10.80 -2.42 3.72
CA CYS A 236 10.02 -2.86 4.89
C CYS A 236 9.85 -4.39 4.94
N ALA A 237 9.54 -5.04 3.81
CA ALA A 237 9.44 -6.50 3.72
C ALA A 237 10.78 -7.17 4.05
N SER A 238 11.87 -6.62 3.54
CA SER A 238 13.22 -7.15 3.79
C SER A 238 13.62 -7.03 5.26
N PHE A 239 13.37 -5.88 5.88
CA PHE A 239 13.62 -5.69 7.31
C PHE A 239 12.75 -6.60 8.17
N ALA A 240 11.46 -6.73 7.87
CA ALA A 240 10.56 -7.61 8.62
C ALA A 240 11.04 -9.08 8.56
N LEU A 241 11.42 -9.56 7.38
CA LEU A 241 11.97 -10.91 7.20
C LEU A 241 13.32 -11.10 7.90
N TYR A 242 14.23 -10.13 7.79
CA TYR A 242 15.52 -10.17 8.48
C TYR A 242 15.34 -10.24 10.00
N ILE A 243 14.51 -9.37 10.56
CA ILE A 243 14.22 -9.36 12.00
C ILE A 243 13.62 -10.71 12.38
N LEU A 244 12.63 -11.21 11.64
CA LEU A 244 12.02 -12.51 11.91
C LEU A 244 13.07 -13.64 11.94
N ILE A 245 13.94 -13.74 10.94
CA ILE A 245 14.98 -14.79 10.85
C ILE A 245 15.98 -14.67 12.01
N THR A 246 16.52 -13.47 12.24
CA THR A 246 17.57 -13.25 13.26
C THR A 246 17.05 -13.28 14.68
N SER A 247 15.77 -12.95 14.89
CA SER A 247 15.16 -12.93 16.21
C SER A 247 14.53 -14.26 16.63
N THR A 248 14.40 -15.25 15.73
CA THR A 248 13.68 -16.50 16.04
C THR A 248 14.24 -17.25 17.25
N SER A 249 15.55 -17.17 17.52
CA SER A 249 16.18 -17.85 18.66
C SER A 249 16.14 -17.06 19.98
N VAL A 250 15.85 -15.75 19.92
CA VAL A 250 15.97 -14.84 21.08
C VAL A 250 14.64 -14.20 21.45
N ALA A 251 13.74 -14.00 20.48
CA ALA A 251 12.50 -13.29 20.69
C ALA A 251 11.43 -14.18 21.36
N PRO A 252 10.65 -13.62 22.30
CA PRO A 252 9.47 -14.26 22.83
C PRO A 252 8.46 -14.65 21.73
N ILE A 253 7.78 -15.77 21.92
CA ILE A 253 6.78 -16.32 20.97
C ILE A 253 5.77 -15.26 20.50
N PRO A 254 5.18 -14.39 21.36
CA PRO A 254 4.23 -13.37 20.91
C PRO A 254 4.79 -12.41 19.86
N ILE A 255 6.08 -12.05 19.98
CA ILE A 255 6.74 -11.14 19.05
C ILE A 255 6.95 -11.85 17.71
N ILE A 256 7.39 -13.11 17.74
CA ILE A 256 7.56 -13.92 16.52
C ILE A 256 6.24 -14.02 15.77
N ILE A 257 5.12 -14.23 16.47
CA ILE A 257 3.78 -14.28 15.87
C ILE A 257 3.45 -12.95 15.18
N ILE A 258 3.64 -11.82 15.85
CA ILE A 258 3.32 -10.50 15.27
C ILE A 258 4.25 -10.17 14.10
N LEU A 259 5.54 -10.42 14.21
CA LEU A 259 6.49 -10.23 13.10
C LEU A 259 6.14 -11.12 11.91
N SER A 260 5.69 -12.35 12.15
CA SER A 260 5.23 -13.27 11.09
C SER A 260 3.97 -12.74 10.41
N LEU A 261 3.01 -12.21 11.19
CA LEU A 261 1.80 -11.57 10.64
C LEU A 261 2.15 -10.33 9.81
N VAL A 262 3.05 -9.47 10.29
CA VAL A 262 3.52 -8.28 9.56
C VAL A 262 4.23 -8.68 8.27
N ALA A 263 5.11 -9.69 8.30
CA ALA A 263 5.78 -10.18 7.11
C ALA A 263 4.79 -10.75 6.08
N LEU A 264 3.77 -11.49 6.55
CA LEU A 264 2.69 -12.01 5.71
C LEU A 264 1.85 -10.88 5.10
N ASP A 265 1.48 -9.88 5.89
CA ASP A 265 0.72 -8.72 5.42
C ASP A 265 1.52 -7.97 4.35
N LEU A 266 2.80 -7.70 4.58
CA LEU A 266 3.68 -7.07 3.59
C LEU A 266 3.79 -7.91 2.31
N PHE A 267 3.88 -9.23 2.42
CA PHE A 267 3.89 -10.13 1.27
C PHE A 267 2.57 -10.06 0.48
N ILE A 268 1.42 -10.07 1.16
CA ILE A 268 0.10 -9.90 0.53
C ILE A 268 0.00 -8.54 -0.17
N MET A 269 0.54 -7.49 0.45
CA MET A 269 0.58 -6.13 -0.10
C MET A 269 1.53 -5.98 -1.29
N VAL A 270 2.57 -6.81 -1.41
CA VAL A 270 3.43 -6.90 -2.61
C VAL A 270 2.80 -7.75 -3.71
N VAL A 271 2.21 -8.88 -3.37
CA VAL A 271 1.75 -9.83 -4.40
C VAL A 271 0.40 -9.39 -4.96
N GLY A 272 -0.54 -9.00 -4.09
CA GLY A 272 -1.92 -8.75 -4.49
C GLY A 272 -2.10 -7.52 -5.37
N PRO A 273 -1.81 -6.30 -4.87
CA PRO A 273 -1.99 -5.05 -5.62
C PRO A 273 -1.24 -5.06 -6.96
N PHE A 274 0.01 -5.54 -6.98
CA PHE A 274 0.84 -5.54 -8.19
C PHE A 274 0.36 -6.53 -9.24
N LYS A 275 -0.06 -7.73 -8.84
CA LYS A 275 -0.68 -8.71 -9.74
C LYS A 275 -1.99 -8.15 -10.32
N PHE A 276 -2.72 -7.40 -9.51
CA PHE A 276 -3.96 -6.77 -9.92
C PHE A 276 -3.74 -5.65 -10.93
N MET A 277 -2.76 -4.76 -10.69
CA MET A 277 -2.38 -3.69 -11.61
C MET A 277 -1.80 -4.20 -12.94
N ALA A 278 -1.29 -5.43 -12.99
CA ALA A 278 -0.80 -6.05 -14.21
C ALA A 278 -1.91 -6.61 -15.12
N ASN A 279 -3.14 -6.80 -14.62
CA ASN A 279 -4.24 -7.43 -15.38
C ASN A 279 -4.92 -6.55 -16.45
N PRO A 280 -5.09 -5.22 -16.27
CA PRO A 280 -5.70 -4.36 -17.29
C PRO A 280 -4.95 -4.37 -18.62
N LEU A 281 -3.62 -4.48 -18.58
CA LEU A 281 -2.78 -4.45 -19.77
C LEU A 281 -3.10 -5.58 -20.76
N PRO A 282 -2.95 -6.88 -20.42
CA PRO A 282 -3.23 -7.97 -21.35
C PRO A 282 -4.69 -7.97 -21.83
N LYS A 283 -5.66 -7.70 -20.94
CA LYS A 283 -7.08 -7.60 -21.31
C LYS A 283 -7.31 -6.46 -22.32
N SER A 284 -6.70 -5.30 -22.12
CA SER A 284 -6.85 -4.16 -23.04
C SER A 284 -6.20 -4.42 -24.40
N THR A 285 -5.08 -5.15 -24.45
CA THR A 285 -4.41 -5.53 -25.72
C THR A 285 -5.21 -6.54 -26.51
N GLU A 286 -5.79 -7.54 -25.84
CA GLU A 286 -6.68 -8.52 -26.46
C GLU A 286 -7.91 -7.84 -27.04
N LEU A 287 -8.53 -6.94 -26.27
CA LEU A 287 -9.69 -6.18 -26.72
C LEU A 287 -9.35 -5.30 -27.94
N LEU A 288 -8.22 -4.61 -27.94
CA LEU A 288 -7.74 -3.85 -29.11
C LEU A 288 -7.49 -4.76 -30.32
N GLN A 289 -6.96 -5.97 -30.11
CA GLN A 289 -6.78 -6.94 -31.19
C GLN A 289 -8.11 -7.41 -31.76
N SER A 290 -9.12 -7.64 -30.92
CA SER A 290 -10.49 -7.95 -31.34
C SER A 290 -11.09 -6.80 -32.17
N PHE A 291 -10.89 -5.55 -31.75
CA PHE A 291 -11.30 -4.39 -32.56
C PHE A 291 -10.55 -4.28 -33.90
N LYS A 292 -9.26 -4.64 -33.96
CA LYS A 292 -8.50 -4.67 -35.22
C LYS A 292 -9.02 -5.72 -36.19
N ARG A 293 -9.48 -6.88 -35.67
CA ARG A 293 -10.06 -7.96 -36.48
C ARG A 293 -11.44 -7.61 -37.03
N MET A 294 -12.18 -6.70 -36.38
CA MET A 294 -13.42 -6.14 -36.92
C MET A 294 -13.14 -5.29 -38.16
N ASN A 295 -13.18 -5.91 -39.34
CA ASN A 295 -12.85 -5.32 -40.63
C ASN A 295 -13.98 -4.39 -41.18
N ARG A 296 -14.51 -3.49 -40.35
CA ARG A 296 -15.69 -2.67 -40.69
C ARG A 296 -15.36 -1.43 -41.52
N SER A 297 -14.73 -0.42 -40.92
CA SER A 297 -14.53 0.89 -41.57
C SER A 297 -13.11 1.42 -41.42
N ARG A 298 -12.65 2.21 -42.40
CA ARG A 298 -11.35 2.90 -42.33
C ARG A 298 -11.25 3.79 -41.08
N TRP A 299 -12.36 4.39 -40.66
CA TRP A 299 -12.42 5.23 -39.46
C TRP A 299 -12.16 4.43 -38.18
N ILE A 300 -12.81 3.28 -38.00
CA ILE A 300 -12.58 2.40 -36.84
C ILE A 300 -11.11 1.95 -36.79
N LYS A 301 -10.53 1.56 -37.94
CA LYS A 301 -9.12 1.18 -38.00
C LYS A 301 -8.18 2.30 -37.56
N ARG A 302 -8.46 3.55 -37.98
CA ARG A 302 -7.70 4.73 -37.56
C ARG A 302 -7.84 4.99 -36.06
N PHE A 303 -9.07 4.92 -35.54
CA PHE A 303 -9.35 5.10 -34.11
C PHE A 303 -8.64 4.06 -33.24
N VAL A 304 -8.74 2.77 -33.59
CA VAL A 304 -8.08 1.68 -32.86
C VAL A 304 -6.56 1.83 -32.91
N ARG A 305 -6.01 2.38 -34.01
CA ARG A 305 -4.57 2.68 -34.13
C ARG A 305 -4.14 3.86 -33.26
N SER A 306 -5.01 4.85 -33.03
CA SER A 306 -4.72 5.99 -32.16
C SER A 306 -4.88 5.69 -30.67
N CYS A 307 -5.53 4.57 -30.33
CA CYS A 307 -5.76 4.17 -28.95
C CYS A 307 -4.59 3.32 -28.40
N PRO A 308 -3.76 3.84 -27.47
CA PRO A 308 -2.80 3.01 -26.76
C PRO A 308 -3.52 2.02 -25.82
N PRO A 309 -2.89 0.86 -25.53
CA PRO A 309 -3.37 -0.04 -24.48
C PRO A 309 -3.30 0.64 -23.12
N SER A 310 -4.23 0.29 -22.22
CA SER A 310 -4.26 0.85 -20.85
C SER A 310 -3.12 0.24 -20.05
N LYS A 311 -2.07 1.04 -19.83
CA LYS A 311 -0.87 0.67 -19.06
C LYS A 311 -0.81 1.51 -17.79
N LEU A 312 -0.51 0.86 -16.68
CA LEU A 312 -0.13 1.55 -15.46
C LEU A 312 1.40 1.66 -15.43
N LEU A 313 1.91 2.87 -15.21
CA LEU A 313 3.35 3.16 -15.27
C LEU A 313 4.01 3.02 -13.89
N LEU A 314 5.24 2.51 -13.87
CA LEU A 314 6.11 2.40 -12.70
C LEU A 314 6.79 3.73 -12.31
N GLY A 315 6.68 4.74 -13.18
CA GLY A 315 7.32 6.05 -13.05
C GLY A 315 8.64 6.19 -13.81
N ASP A 316 9.32 5.09 -14.14
CA ASP A 316 10.56 5.03 -14.92
C ASP A 316 10.32 4.77 -16.43
N GLY A 317 9.07 4.88 -16.88
CA GLY A 317 8.64 4.52 -18.23
C GLY A 317 8.38 3.02 -18.42
N LYS A 318 8.67 2.16 -17.44
CA LYS A 318 8.24 0.76 -17.46
C LYS A 318 6.79 0.64 -17.02
N PHE A 319 6.20 -0.52 -17.31
CA PHE A 319 4.82 -0.85 -16.99
C PHE A 319 4.75 -2.06 -16.06
N PHE A 320 3.68 -2.16 -15.29
CA PHE A 320 3.42 -3.34 -14.47
C PHE A 320 3.14 -4.56 -15.35
N ASP A 321 3.96 -5.59 -15.17
CA ASP A 321 3.77 -6.91 -15.76
C ASP A 321 3.46 -7.95 -14.66
N ARG A 322 3.09 -9.16 -15.07
CA ARG A 322 2.80 -10.25 -14.13
C ARG A 322 4.02 -10.68 -13.32
N ALA A 323 5.24 -10.40 -13.81
CA ALA A 323 6.48 -10.74 -13.15
C ALA A 323 6.94 -9.68 -12.15
N THR A 324 6.36 -8.47 -12.16
CA THR A 324 6.82 -7.33 -11.36
C THR A 324 6.78 -7.66 -9.87
N SER A 325 5.72 -8.32 -9.39
CA SER A 325 5.65 -8.75 -7.99
C SER A 325 6.75 -9.76 -7.63
N LEU A 326 7.06 -10.69 -8.53
CA LEU A 326 8.14 -11.66 -8.33
C LEU A 326 9.52 -10.98 -8.34
N VAL A 327 9.71 -9.98 -9.20
CA VAL A 327 10.94 -9.16 -9.22
C VAL A 327 11.09 -8.40 -7.91
N ILE A 328 10.02 -7.81 -7.37
CA ILE A 328 10.03 -7.13 -6.07
C ILE A 328 10.36 -8.12 -4.95
N CYS A 329 9.71 -9.29 -4.90
CA CYS A 329 10.00 -10.32 -3.91
C CYS A 329 11.46 -10.81 -3.99
N ARG A 330 11.99 -11.01 -5.21
CA ARG A 330 13.40 -11.37 -5.41
C ARG A 330 14.33 -10.28 -4.86
N LYS A 331 14.06 -9.01 -5.17
CA LYS A 331 14.86 -7.90 -4.64
C LYS A 331 14.81 -7.82 -3.12
N SER A 332 13.65 -8.12 -2.52
CA SER A 332 13.54 -8.21 -1.07
C SER A 332 14.39 -9.35 -0.50
N ALA A 333 14.34 -10.55 -1.12
CA ALA A 333 15.18 -11.67 -0.71
C ALA A 333 16.68 -11.37 -0.86
N ASP A 334 17.11 -10.75 -1.96
CA ASP A 334 18.50 -10.34 -2.19
C ASP A 334 18.99 -9.37 -1.08
N LEU A 335 18.13 -8.43 -0.66
CA LEU A 335 18.42 -7.51 0.45
C LEU A 335 18.52 -8.25 1.79
N VAL A 336 17.63 -9.21 2.07
CA VAL A 336 17.70 -10.03 3.28
C VAL A 336 19.02 -10.81 3.34
N ILE A 337 19.43 -11.44 2.24
CA ILE A 337 20.71 -12.15 2.15
C ILE A 337 21.87 -11.19 2.41
N THR A 338 21.83 -9.99 1.83
CA THR A 338 22.85 -8.97 2.06
C THR A 338 22.97 -8.59 3.53
N PHE A 339 21.84 -8.39 4.22
CA PHE A 339 21.83 -8.10 5.66
C PHE A 339 22.28 -9.26 6.54
N LEU A 340 22.11 -10.51 6.10
CA LEU A 340 22.59 -11.69 6.82
C LEU A 340 24.10 -11.94 6.66
N LEU A 341 24.71 -11.39 5.61
CA LEU A 341 26.15 -11.53 5.33
C LEU A 341 26.99 -10.39 5.92
N MET A 342 26.36 -9.27 6.28
CA MET A 342 26.98 -8.15 7.02
C MET A 342 26.92 -8.43 8.52
#